data_AF-A0A520HWE2-F1
#
_entry.id   AF-A0A520HWE2-F1
#
_cell.length_a   1.000
_cell.length_b   1.000
_cell.length_c   1.000
_cell.angle_alpha   90.00
_cell.angle_beta   90.00
_cell.angle_gamma   90.00
#
_symmetry.space_group_name_H-M   'P 1'
#
loop_
_entity.id
_entity.type
_entity.pdbx_description
1 polymer ?
#
loop_
_entity_poly.entity_id
_entity_poly.type
_entity_poly.pdbx_seq_one_letter_code
_entity_poly.pdbx_strand_id
1 'polypeptide(L)'
;MRPKSVSLGEQLYAASLVLALLLAVIGWNSAVAVAGVGGAVGMYALYIGASVLLLVLTARGGNRIALWVLSAITAVNLIGFLMQVAGGVVAAGLFGVLTTLQTLLSAVAIVLFFRPAARDFFARPHPEWENDA
;
A
#
# COMPACT_ATOMS: atom_id res chain seq x y z
N MET A 1 20.33 -12.42 -0.74
CA MET A 1 19.07 -13.16 -0.46
C MET A 1 18.06 -12.27 0.26
N ARG A 2 16.79 -12.22 -0.19
CA ARG A 2 15.74 -11.36 0.37
C ARG A 2 15.25 -11.93 1.72
N PRO A 3 15.20 -11.15 2.81
CA PRO A 3 14.75 -11.64 4.11
C PRO A 3 13.26 -11.94 4.09
N LYS A 4 12.83 -12.94 4.88
CA LYS A 4 11.42 -13.38 4.95
C LYS A 4 10.45 -12.24 5.30
N SER A 5 10.87 -11.28 6.12
CA SER A 5 10.03 -10.11 6.46
C SER A 5 9.74 -9.21 5.25
N VAL A 6 10.70 -9.04 4.34
CA VAL A 6 10.49 -8.26 3.11
C VAL A 6 9.58 -9.02 2.15
N SER A 7 9.76 -10.33 2.00
CA SER A 7 8.89 -11.15 1.14
C SER A 7 7.44 -11.21 1.65
N LEU A 8 7.23 -11.40 2.95
CA LEU A 8 5.89 -11.37 3.56
C LEU A 8 5.31 -9.95 3.51
N GLY A 9 6.11 -8.91 3.73
CA GLY A 9 5.69 -7.51 3.58
C GLY A 9 5.19 -7.22 2.17
N GLU A 10 5.92 -7.67 1.15
CA GLU A 10 5.52 -7.56 -0.27
C GLU A 10 4.16 -8.22 -0.52
N GLN A 11 3.97 -9.45 -0.05
CA GLN A 11 2.72 -10.21 -0.24
C GLN A 11 1.54 -9.54 0.48
N LEU A 12 1.71 -9.11 1.74
CA LEU A 12 0.65 -8.45 2.50
C LEU A 12 0.29 -7.09 1.89
N TYR A 13 1.28 -6.30 1.47
CA TYR A 13 1.01 -5.02 0.82
C TYR A 13 0.32 -5.23 -0.54
N ALA A 14 0.76 -6.21 -1.34
CA ALA A 14 0.11 -6.54 -2.60
C ALA A 14 -1.35 -6.99 -2.39
N ALA A 15 -1.62 -7.83 -1.38
CA ALA A 15 -2.98 -8.20 -1.01
C ALA A 15 -3.83 -6.97 -0.61
N SER A 16 -3.24 -6.00 0.09
CA SER A 16 -3.92 -4.73 0.40
C SER A 16 -4.27 -3.93 -0.86
N LEU A 17 -3.42 -3.95 -1.90
CA LEU A 17 -3.70 -3.26 -3.16
C LEU A 17 -4.81 -3.94 -3.96
N VAL A 18 -4.89 -5.27 -3.91
CA VAL A 18 -6.02 -6.02 -4.48
C VAL A 18 -7.33 -5.63 -3.78
N LEU A 19 -7.32 -5.53 -2.45
CA LEU A 19 -8.50 -5.05 -1.71
C LEU A 19 -8.83 -3.59 -2.06
N ALA A 20 -7.82 -2.73 -2.25
CA ALA A 20 -8.04 -1.35 -2.67
C ALA A 20 -8.71 -1.27 -4.05
N LEU A 21 -8.35 -2.12 -5.00
CA LEU A 21 -9.04 -2.24 -6.29
C LEU A 21 -10.50 -2.64 -6.12
N LEU A 22 -10.78 -3.65 -5.29
CA LEU A 22 -12.15 -4.07 -5.02
C LEU A 22 -12.98 -2.95 -4.38
N LEU A 23 -12.40 -2.24 -3.40
CA LEU A 23 -13.04 -1.08 -2.77
C LEU A 23 -13.27 0.06 -3.76
N ALA A 24 -12.36 0.29 -4.71
CA ALA A 24 -12.54 1.28 -5.76
C ALA A 24 -13.72 0.95 -6.68
N VAL A 25 -13.93 -0.33 -7.00
CA VAL A 25 -15.09 -0.81 -7.77
C VAL A 25 -16.39 -0.61 -6.98
N ILE A 26 -16.40 -0.98 -5.69
CA ILE A 26 -17.57 -0.82 -4.82
C ILE A 26 -17.93 0.67 -4.65
N GLY A 27 -16.93 1.52 -4.41
CA GLY A 27 -17.07 2.96 -4.20
C GLY A 27 -17.13 3.80 -5.48
N TRP A 28 -17.22 3.16 -6.65
CA TRP A 28 -17.06 3.82 -7.95
C TRP A 28 -18.04 5.00 -8.14
N ASN A 29 -19.34 4.75 -7.90
CA ASN A 29 -20.37 5.76 -8.12
C ASN A 29 -20.18 6.98 -7.21
N SER A 30 -19.77 6.77 -5.95
CA SER A 30 -19.47 7.86 -5.01
C SER A 30 -18.25 8.67 -5.45
N ALA A 31 -17.19 8.00 -5.94
CA ALA A 31 -16.01 8.69 -6.46
C ALA A 31 -16.33 9.52 -7.71
N VAL A 32 -17.12 8.98 -8.63
CA VAL A 32 -17.58 9.69 -9.84
C VAL A 32 -18.48 10.87 -9.49
N ALA A 33 -19.35 10.74 -8.48
CA ALA A 33 -20.20 11.85 -8.04
C ALA A 33 -19.39 13.03 -7.46
N VAL A 34 -18.25 12.76 -6.82
CA VAL A 34 -17.38 13.77 -6.20
C VAL A 34 -16.41 14.41 -7.21
N ALA A 35 -15.77 13.59 -8.05
CA ALA A 35 -14.64 14.02 -8.87
C ALA A 35 -14.87 13.88 -10.39
N GLY A 36 -16.04 13.40 -10.81
CA GLY A 36 -16.30 12.98 -12.18
C GLY A 36 -15.55 11.70 -12.56
N VAL A 37 -15.85 11.16 -13.75
CA VAL A 37 -15.23 9.91 -14.25
C VAL A 37 -13.71 10.08 -14.39
N GLY A 38 -13.27 11.16 -15.03
CA GLY A 38 -11.83 11.41 -15.23
C GLY A 38 -11.07 11.58 -13.92
N GLY A 39 -11.66 12.30 -12.94
CA GLY A 39 -11.05 12.49 -11.63
C GLY A 39 -10.96 11.18 -10.83
N ALA A 40 -12.02 10.37 -10.85
CA ALA A 40 -12.03 9.06 -10.19
C ALA A 40 -10.98 8.11 -10.79
N VAL A 41 -10.91 8.01 -12.12
CA VAL A 41 -9.88 7.21 -12.81
C VAL A 41 -8.49 7.71 -12.43
N GLY A 42 -8.24 9.02 -12.55
CA GLY A 42 -6.94 9.61 -12.26
C GLY A 42 -6.48 9.35 -10.82
N MET A 43 -7.38 9.51 -9.84
CA MET A 43 -7.09 9.28 -8.42
C MET A 43 -6.73 7.81 -8.15
N TYR A 44 -7.54 6.85 -8.61
CA TYR A 44 -7.26 5.43 -8.38
C TYR A 44 -6.03 4.96 -9.15
N ALA A 45 -5.87 5.37 -10.41
CA ALA A 45 -4.70 5.03 -11.22
C ALA A 45 -3.41 5.56 -10.59
N LEU A 46 -3.41 6.81 -10.11
CA LEU A 46 -2.27 7.40 -9.44
C LEU A 46 -1.96 6.69 -8.13
N TYR A 47 -2.96 6.49 -7.26
CA TYR A 47 -2.76 5.85 -5.97
C TYR A 47 -2.23 4.41 -6.12
N ILE A 48 -2.91 3.59 -6.93
CA ILE A 48 -2.58 2.18 -7.11
C ILE A 48 -1.28 2.04 -7.90
N GLY A 49 -1.14 2.76 -9.01
CA GLY A 49 0.06 2.74 -9.84
C GLY A 49 1.31 3.17 -9.07
N ALA A 50 1.23 4.30 -8.35
CA ALA A 50 2.34 4.76 -7.51
C ALA A 50 2.66 3.76 -6.41
N SER A 51 1.65 3.19 -5.75
CA SER A 51 1.86 2.19 -4.69
C SER A 51 2.50 0.91 -5.21
N VAL A 52 2.08 0.41 -6.37
CA VAL A 52 2.71 -0.77 -7.02
C VAL A 52 4.15 -0.48 -7.39
N LEU A 53 4.41 0.66 -8.03
CA LEU A 53 5.77 1.06 -8.41
C LEU A 53 6.69 1.16 -7.19
N LEU A 54 6.23 1.87 -6.15
CA LEU A 54 6.97 2.02 -4.91
C LEU A 54 7.16 0.68 -4.18
N LEU A 55 6.17 -0.20 -4.20
CA LEU A 55 6.29 -1.54 -3.63
C LEU A 55 7.38 -2.35 -4.35
N VAL A 56 7.41 -2.31 -5.68
CA VAL A 56 8.44 -2.99 -6.49
C VAL A 56 9.82 -2.40 -6.19
N LEU A 57 9.97 -1.07 -6.21
CA LEU A 57 11.25 -0.40 -5.91
C LEU A 57 11.73 -0.67 -4.48
N THR A 58 10.80 -0.75 -3.52
CA THR A 58 11.10 -1.05 -2.13
C THR A 58 11.49 -2.51 -1.97
N ALA A 59 10.58 -3.42 -2.30
CA ALA A 59 10.77 -4.83 -2.01
C ALA A 59 11.85 -5.43 -2.90
N ARG A 60 11.82 -5.17 -4.22
CA ARG A 60 12.72 -5.80 -5.21
C ARG A 60 13.99 -5.00 -5.43
N GLY A 61 13.90 -3.67 -5.39
CA GLY A 61 15.06 -2.80 -5.58
C GLY A 61 15.82 -2.44 -4.29
N GLY A 62 15.28 -2.76 -3.11
CA GLY A 62 15.92 -2.36 -1.84
C GLY A 62 16.00 -0.83 -1.66
N ASN A 63 15.21 -0.05 -2.40
CA ASN A 63 15.30 1.40 -2.40
C ASN A 63 14.70 1.99 -1.12
N ARG A 64 15.57 2.59 -0.30
CA ARG A 64 15.18 3.20 0.97
C ARG A 64 14.32 4.45 0.82
N ILE A 65 14.51 5.22 -0.25
CA ILE A 65 13.66 6.39 -0.54
C ILE A 65 12.25 5.90 -0.89
N ALA A 66 12.14 4.89 -1.74
CA ALA A 66 10.85 4.28 -2.08
C ALA A 66 10.11 3.75 -0.84
N LEU A 67 10.84 3.13 0.11
CA LEU A 67 10.27 2.68 1.38
C LEU A 67 9.62 3.83 2.17
N TRP A 68 10.33 4.95 2.31
CA TRP A 68 9.80 6.10 3.06
C TRP A 68 8.60 6.73 2.38
N VAL A 69 8.61 6.85 1.05
CA VAL A 69 7.47 7.38 0.30
C VAL A 69 6.26 6.44 0.40
N LEU A 70 6.46 5.13 0.27
CA LEU A 70 5.40 4.13 0.44
C LEU A 70 4.80 4.18 1.86
N SER A 71 5.66 4.36 2.86
CA SER A 71 5.25 4.50 4.26
C SER A 71 4.44 5.78 4.49
N ALA A 72 4.82 6.89 3.87
CA ALA A 72 4.09 8.15 3.96
C ALA A 72 2.69 8.05 3.33
N ILE A 73 2.59 7.45 2.14
CA ILE A 73 1.29 7.20 1.48
C ILE A 73 0.41 6.29 2.35
N THR A 74 1.00 5.23 2.93
CA THR A 74 0.27 4.34 3.83
C THR A 74 -0.21 5.07 5.08
N ALA A 75 0.60 5.96 5.64
CA ALA A 75 0.22 6.77 6.80
C ALA A 75 -0.92 7.74 6.48
N VAL A 76 -0.90 8.39 5.30
CA VAL A 76 -2.02 9.23 4.84
C VAL A 76 -3.30 8.41 4.70
N ASN A 77 -3.21 7.20 4.11
CA ASN A 77 -4.36 6.30 4.00
C ASN A 77 -4.88 5.87 5.38
N LEU A 78 -3.99 5.57 6.33
CA LEU A 78 -4.36 5.23 7.70
C LEU A 78 -5.08 6.40 8.40
N ILE A 79 -4.63 7.64 8.22
CA ILE A 79 -5.33 8.83 8.74
C ILE A 79 -6.72 8.93 8.12
N GLY A 80 -6.84 8.76 6.80
CA GLY A 80 -8.14 8.74 6.11
C GLY A 80 -9.07 7.65 6.62
N PHE A 81 -8.56 6.46 6.93
CA PHE A 81 -9.30 5.39 7.59
C PHE A 81 -9.78 5.80 8.98
N LEU A 82 -8.90 6.35 9.82
CA LEU A 82 -9.27 6.78 11.18
C LEU A 82 -10.34 7.87 11.17
N MET A 83 -10.31 8.78 10.19
CA MET A 83 -11.37 9.79 10.01
C MET A 83 -12.71 9.15 9.63
N GLN A 84 -12.71 8.13 8.77
CA GLN A 84 -13.93 7.37 8.44
C GLN A 84 -14.48 6.61 9.66
N VAL A 85 -13.60 6.04 10.50
CA VAL A 85 -13.99 5.39 11.75
C VAL A 85 -14.62 6.41 12.70
N ALA A 86 -13.96 7.55 12.93
CA ALA A 86 -14.44 8.61 13.80
C ALA A 86 -15.79 9.20 13.32
N GLY A 87 -15.98 9.31 12.01
CA GLY A 87 -17.23 9.77 11.40
C GLY A 87 -18.33 8.72 11.36
N GLY A 88 -18.11 7.51 11.90
CA GLY A 88 -19.10 6.42 11.90
C GLY A 88 -19.36 5.78 10.54
N VAL A 89 -18.60 6.13 9.50
CA VAL A 89 -18.75 5.58 8.13
C VAL A 89 -18.37 4.09 8.08
N VAL A 90 -17.51 3.65 9.00
CA VAL A 90 -17.10 2.24 9.14
C VAL A 90 -18.14 1.40 9.92
N ALA A 91 -19.28 1.99 10.33
CA ALA A 91 -20.31 1.29 11.09
C ALA A 91 -20.99 0.19 10.27
N ALA A 92 -20.61 -1.06 10.57
CA ALA A 92 -21.24 -2.34 10.20
C ALA A 92 -21.66 -2.50 8.73
N GLY A 93 -20.74 -3.04 7.91
CA GLY A 93 -21.03 -3.50 6.56
C GLY A 93 -19.81 -4.12 5.90
N LEU A 94 -20.01 -4.82 4.77
CA LEU A 94 -18.92 -5.46 4.02
C LEU A 94 -17.82 -4.44 3.63
N PHE A 95 -18.20 -3.23 3.23
CA PHE A 95 -17.26 -2.16 2.90
C PHE A 95 -16.34 -1.82 4.09
N GLY A 96 -16.91 -1.62 5.29
CA GLY A 96 -16.13 -1.33 6.49
C GLY A 96 -15.15 -2.44 6.85
N VAL A 97 -15.56 -3.71 6.72
CA VAL A 97 -14.69 -4.88 6.97
C VAL A 97 -13.54 -4.92 5.96
N LEU A 98 -13.83 -4.76 4.68
CA LEU A 98 -12.81 -4.78 3.62
C LEU A 98 -11.82 -3.63 3.74
N THR A 99 -12.29 -2.41 4.04
CA THR A 99 -11.44 -1.24 4.27
C THR A 99 -10.55 -1.43 5.51
N THR A 100 -11.10 -2.01 6.58
CA THR A 100 -10.31 -2.32 7.79
C THR A 100 -9.23 -3.35 7.48
N LEU A 101 -9.58 -4.45 6.79
CA LEU A 101 -8.62 -5.48 6.41
C LEU A 101 -7.54 -4.93 5.47
N GLN A 102 -7.92 -4.13 4.47
CA GLN A 102 -6.99 -3.45 3.57
C GLN A 102 -6.00 -2.56 4.34
N THR A 103 -6.51 -1.77 5.29
CA THR A 103 -5.68 -0.88 6.12
C THR A 103 -4.73 -1.68 7.01
N LEU A 104 -5.21 -2.74 7.65
CA LEU A 104 -4.39 -3.60 8.50
C LEU A 104 -3.28 -4.30 7.70
N LEU A 105 -3.58 -4.85 6.52
CA LEU A 105 -2.60 -5.51 5.67
C LEU A 105 -1.48 -4.55 5.24
N SER A 106 -1.83 -3.35 4.79
CA SER A 106 -0.85 -2.34 4.41
C SER A 106 -0.01 -1.86 5.60
N ALA A 107 -0.64 -1.60 6.76
CA ALA A 107 0.07 -1.20 7.97
C ALA A 107 1.05 -2.27 8.47
N VAL A 108 0.62 -3.53 8.54
CA VAL A 108 1.47 -4.66 8.94
C VAL A 108 2.63 -4.83 7.96
N ALA A 109 2.38 -4.71 6.66
CA ALA A 109 3.44 -4.78 5.66
C ALA A 109 4.52 -3.70 5.86
N ILE A 110 4.12 -2.45 6.13
CA ILE A 110 5.07 -1.38 6.46
C ILE A 110 5.88 -1.72 7.70
N VAL A 111 5.24 -2.19 8.78
CA VAL A 111 5.96 -2.61 10.00
C VAL A 111 6.98 -3.72 9.70
N LEU A 112 6.65 -4.68 8.83
CA LEU A 112 7.57 -5.74 8.42
C LEU A 112 8.81 -5.20 7.69
N PHE A 113 8.66 -4.15 6.87
CA PHE A 113 9.78 -3.51 6.19
C PHE A 113 10.73 -2.76 7.14
N PHE A 114 10.26 -2.35 8.32
CA PHE A 114 11.12 -1.69 9.33
C PHE A 114 11.74 -2.63 10.37
N ARG A 115 11.41 -3.94 10.33
CA ARG A 115 12.00 -4.92 11.24
C ARG A 115 13.52 -5.00 11.09
N PRO A 116 14.26 -5.35 12.15
CA PRO A 116 15.73 -5.43 12.13
C PRO A 116 16.27 -6.25 10.95
N ALA A 117 15.66 -7.41 10.67
CA ALA A 117 16.05 -8.27 9.55
C ALA A 117 15.88 -7.62 8.16
N ALA A 118 14.99 -6.63 8.02
CA ALA A 118 14.81 -5.87 6.78
C ALA A 118 15.75 -4.67 6.71
N ARG A 119 16.23 -4.13 7.85
CA ARG A 119 17.14 -2.97 7.85
C ARG A 119 18.44 -3.26 7.13
N ASP A 120 19.02 -4.44 7.35
CA ASP A 120 20.24 -4.86 6.67
C ASP A 120 20.04 -4.96 5.16
N PHE A 121 18.85 -5.38 4.73
CA PHE A 121 18.46 -5.41 3.33
C PHE A 121 18.40 -4.01 2.73
N PHE A 122 17.87 -3.01 3.44
CA PHE A 122 17.81 -1.63 2.92
C PHE A 122 19.11 -0.82 3.12
N ALA A 123 20.07 -1.35 3.90
CA ALA A 123 21.33 -0.67 4.20
C ALA A 123 22.45 -0.99 3.19
N ARG A 124 22.32 -2.07 2.42
CA ARG A 124 23.35 -2.54 1.49
C ARG A 124 22.88 -2.32 0.05
N PRO A 125 23.76 -1.84 -0.85
CA PRO A 125 23.54 -1.96 -2.28
C PRO A 125 23.45 -3.44 -2.66
N HIS A 126 22.61 -3.77 -3.65
CA HIS A 126 22.46 -5.15 -4.15
C HIS A 126 22.93 -5.22 -5.60
N PRO A 127 24.26 -5.20 -5.84
CA PRO A 127 24.84 -5.20 -7.18
C PRO A 127 24.58 -6.51 -7.94
N GLU A 128 24.29 -7.61 -7.25
CA GLU A 128 23.90 -8.87 -7.89
C GLU A 128 22.65 -8.78 -8.78
N TRP A 129 21.81 -7.75 -8.65
CA TRP A 129 20.60 -7.58 -9.48
C TRP A 129 20.84 -6.75 -10.74
N GLU A 130 22.05 -6.20 -10.90
CA GLU A 130 22.47 -5.44 -12.08
C GLU A 130 22.98 -6.38 -13.19
N ASN A 131 23.32 -7.63 -12.85
CA ASN A 131 23.77 -8.66 -13.80
C ASN A 131 22.62 -9.56 -14.32
N ASP A 132 21.44 -9.48 -13.72
CA ASP A 132 20.26 -10.30 -14.06
C ASP A 132 19.21 -9.51 -14.89
N ALA A 133 19.50 -8.27 -15.28
CA ALA A 133 18.66 -7.37 -16.08
C ALA A 133 19.22 -7.19 -17.50
#